data_AF-A0A553PTK4-F1
#
_entry.id   AF-A0A553PTK4-F1
#
_cell.length_a   1.000
_cell.length_b   1.000
_cell.length_c   1.000
_cell.angle_alpha   90.00
_cell.angle_beta   90.00
_cell.angle_gamma   90.00
#
_symmetry.space_group_name_H-M   'P 1'
#
loop_
_entity.id
_entity.type
_entity.pdbx_description
1 polymer ?
#
loop_
_entity_poly.entity_id
_entity_poly.type
_entity_poly.pdbx_seq_one_letter_code
_entity_poly.pdbx_strand_id
1 'polypeptide(L)'
;MWRWAMCHSTRSIRRGSFFYHSKLDLHTLIMFTYCWSRSWPLHDVSWECGVLAEGTLVDWANFHRDVCQQYLRDNRQQIGGIQINEDGEPEPAEVEIDESLITKAKYNRGRWPQTR
;
A
#
# COMPACT_ATOMS: atom_id res chain seq x y z
N MET A 1 8.95 -22.19 -14.60
CA MET A 1 7.69 -22.54 -15.30
C MET A 1 7.03 -23.67 -14.54
N TRP A 2 5.76 -23.56 -14.16
CA TRP A 2 5.06 -24.61 -13.42
C TRP A 2 4.28 -25.50 -14.39
N ARG A 3 4.44 -26.82 -14.26
CA ARG A 3 3.73 -27.82 -15.07
C ARG A 3 2.46 -28.23 -14.34
N TRP A 4 1.32 -28.09 -15.00
CA TRP A 4 0.05 -28.63 -14.53
C TRP A 4 -0.05 -30.10 -14.96
N ALA A 5 -0.18 -31.02 -14.00
CA ALA A 5 -0.12 -32.46 -14.26
C ALA A 5 -1.26 -32.98 -15.15
N MET A 6 -2.41 -32.30 -15.18
CA MET A 6 -3.60 -32.79 -15.90
C MET A 6 -3.76 -32.29 -17.34
N CYS A 7 -3.06 -31.24 -17.76
CA CYS A 7 -3.34 -30.62 -19.08
C CYS A 7 -2.11 -30.37 -19.96
N HIS A 8 -0.93 -30.88 -19.59
CA HIS A 8 0.36 -30.69 -20.29
C HIS A 8 0.69 -29.22 -20.66
N SER A 9 -0.06 -28.25 -20.12
CA SER A 9 0.16 -26.84 -20.39
C SER A 9 1.16 -26.30 -19.38
N THR A 10 2.15 -25.57 -19.90
CA THR A 10 3.13 -24.89 -19.07
C THR A 10 2.64 -23.49 -18.80
N ARG A 11 2.49 -23.12 -17.53
CA ARG A 11 2.02 -21.79 -17.13
C ARG A 11 3.10 -21.07 -16.33
N SER A 12 3.13 -19.74 -16.45
CA SER A 12 3.96 -18.91 -15.58
C SER A 12 3.49 -19.08 -14.14
N ILE A 13 4.44 -19.16 -13.19
CA ILE A 13 4.14 -19.16 -11.75
C ILE A 13 3.40 -17.88 -11.33
N ARG A 14 3.55 -16.81 -12.11
CA ARG A 14 2.89 -15.52 -11.86
C ARG A 14 1.44 -15.50 -12.33
N ARG A 15 0.93 -16.57 -12.96
CA ARG A 15 -0.40 -16.56 -13.56
C ARG A 15 -1.51 -16.42 -12.53
N GLY A 16 -2.31 -15.36 -12.67
CA GLY A 16 -3.41 -15.05 -11.74
C GLY A 16 -2.97 -14.42 -10.43
N SER A 17 -1.69 -14.04 -10.28
CA SER A 17 -1.21 -13.29 -9.12
C SER A 17 -1.03 -11.81 -9.46
N PHE A 18 -0.80 -11.01 -8.42
CA PHE A 18 -0.41 -9.60 -8.51
C PHE A 18 0.76 -9.35 -9.49
N PHE A 19 1.64 -10.35 -9.70
CA PHE A 19 2.82 -10.24 -10.56
C PHE A 19 2.60 -10.68 -12.02
N TYR A 20 1.39 -11.05 -12.44
CA TYR A 20 1.14 -11.76 -13.70
C TYR A 20 1.66 -11.04 -14.96
N HIS A 21 1.50 -9.71 -15.02
CA HIS A 21 1.87 -8.88 -16.17
C HIS A 21 3.18 -8.11 -15.98
N SER A 22 3.91 -8.38 -14.90
CA SER A 22 5.18 -7.70 -14.66
C SER A 22 6.26 -8.16 -15.63
N LYS A 23 7.02 -7.20 -16.18
CA LYS A 23 8.22 -7.45 -16.97
C LYS A 23 9.48 -7.64 -16.12
N LEU A 24 9.41 -7.29 -14.82
CA LEU A 24 10.53 -7.48 -13.90
C LEU A 24 10.74 -8.97 -13.61
N ASP A 25 11.96 -9.31 -13.20
CA ASP A 25 12.26 -10.65 -12.74
C ASP A 25 11.53 -10.95 -11.43
N LEU A 26 11.16 -12.21 -11.23
CA LEU A 26 10.40 -12.62 -10.05
C LEU A 26 11.21 -12.42 -8.76
N HIS A 27 12.53 -12.64 -8.78
CA HIS A 27 13.37 -12.41 -7.62
C HIS A 27 13.35 -10.93 -7.20
N THR A 28 13.52 -10.03 -8.18
CA THR A 28 13.43 -8.58 -7.97
C THR A 28 12.09 -8.17 -7.38
N LEU A 29 10.98 -8.74 -7.88
CA LEU A 29 9.64 -8.43 -7.38
C LEU A 29 9.44 -8.85 -5.93
N ILE A 30 9.90 -10.05 -5.57
CA ILE A 30 9.81 -10.56 -4.20
C ILE A 30 10.70 -9.72 -3.27
N MET A 31 11.93 -9.39 -3.69
CA MET A 31 12.83 -8.54 -2.92
C MET A 31 12.24 -7.15 -2.70
N PHE A 32 11.70 -6.53 -3.75
CA PHE A 32 11.05 -5.23 -3.65
C PHE A 32 9.89 -5.27 -2.65
N THR A 33 9.02 -6.28 -2.75
CA THR A 33 7.88 -6.45 -1.84
C THR A 33 8.34 -6.56 -0.38
N TYR A 34 9.40 -7.34 -0.14
CA TYR A 34 10.01 -7.52 1.18
C TYR A 34 10.60 -6.21 1.74
N CYS A 35 11.37 -5.46 0.95
CA CYS A 35 11.96 -4.20 1.39
C CYS A 35 10.89 -3.11 1.61
N TRP A 36 9.90 -3.03 0.71
CA TRP A 36 8.80 -2.07 0.82
C TRP A 36 7.95 -2.34 2.07
N SER A 37 7.62 -3.60 2.37
CA SER A 37 6.89 -3.97 3.59
C SER A 37 7.66 -3.66 4.88
N ARG A 38 9.00 -3.59 4.84
CA ARG A 38 9.85 -3.10 5.95
C ARG A 38 9.91 -1.59 6.05
N SER A 39 9.18 -0.85 5.22
CA SER A 39 9.20 0.62 5.17
C SER A 39 10.59 1.19 4.87
N TRP A 40 11.39 0.49 4.06
CA TRP A 40 12.69 1.01 3.62
C TRP A 40 12.53 2.17 2.64
N PRO A 41 13.44 3.17 2.65
CA PRO A 41 13.46 4.21 1.64
C PRO A 41 13.60 3.64 0.22
N LEU A 42 12.85 4.17 -0.75
CA LEU A 42 12.85 3.65 -2.13
C LEU A 42 14.24 3.66 -2.78
N HIS A 43 15.11 4.60 -2.38
CA HIS A 43 16.48 4.63 -2.88
C HIS A 43 17.28 3.39 -2.44
N ASP A 44 17.15 2.97 -1.19
CA ASP A 44 17.78 1.76 -0.64
C ASP A 44 17.18 0.51 -1.29
N VAL A 45 15.85 0.48 -1.47
CA VAL A 45 15.17 -0.62 -2.16
C VAL A 45 15.70 -0.78 -3.59
N SER A 46 15.99 0.32 -4.28
CA SER A 46 16.56 0.29 -5.63
C SER A 46 17.92 -0.41 -5.67
N TRP A 47 18.79 -0.10 -4.70
CA TRP A 47 20.11 -0.73 -4.61
C TRP A 47 20.01 -2.24 -4.42
N GLU A 48 19.12 -2.72 -3.54
CA GLU A 48 18.89 -4.15 -3.31
C GLU A 48 18.25 -4.86 -4.52
N CYS A 49 17.45 -4.13 -5.31
CA CYS A 49 16.71 -4.69 -6.44
C CYS A 49 17.47 -4.68 -7.77
N GLY A 50 18.75 -4.28 -7.78
CA GLY A 50 19.58 -4.23 -8.99
C GLY A 50 19.43 -2.93 -9.80
N VAL A 51 19.18 -1.82 -9.11
CA VAL A 51 19.01 -0.46 -9.67
C VAL A 51 17.83 -0.39 -10.64
N LEU A 52 16.66 -0.03 -10.11
CA LEU A 52 15.48 0.24 -10.89
C LEU A 52 15.41 1.74 -11.24
N ALA A 53 14.80 2.06 -12.39
CA ALA A 53 14.49 3.44 -12.73
C ALA A 53 13.54 4.06 -11.70
N GLU A 54 13.70 5.35 -11.42
CA GLU A 54 12.92 6.06 -10.39
C GLU A 54 11.41 5.95 -10.61
N GLY A 55 10.95 6.13 -11.85
CA GLY A 55 9.54 5.95 -12.19
C GLY A 55 9.02 4.55 -11.86
N THR A 56 9.82 3.53 -12.17
CA THR A 56 9.49 2.13 -11.84
C THR A 56 9.38 1.92 -10.33
N LEU A 57 10.27 2.49 -9.51
CA LEU A 57 10.21 2.38 -8.06
C LEU A 57 8.91 2.98 -7.50
N VAL A 58 8.56 4.18 -7.97
CA VAL A 58 7.36 4.89 -7.55
C VAL A 58 6.10 4.15 -7.97
N ASP A 59 6.05 3.66 -9.21
CA ASP A 59 4.94 2.87 -9.73
C ASP A 59 4.73 1.61 -8.89
N TRP A 60 5.79 0.85 -8.61
CA TRP A 60 5.69 -0.35 -7.78
C TRP A 60 5.28 -0.05 -6.34
N ALA A 61 5.76 1.05 -5.75
CA ALA A 61 5.32 1.48 -4.43
C ALA A 61 3.82 1.83 -4.41
N ASN A 62 3.33 2.48 -5.46
CA ASN A 62 1.90 2.79 -5.61
C ASN A 62 1.07 1.52 -5.82
N PHE A 63 1.53 0.56 -6.63
CA PHE A 63 0.81 -0.71 -6.82
C PHE A 63 0.66 -1.49 -5.51
N HIS A 64 1.69 -1.50 -4.64
CA HIS A 64 1.57 -2.11 -3.31
C HIS A 64 0.57 -1.36 -2.44
N ARG A 65 0.61 -0.02 -2.45
CA ARG A 65 -0.34 0.81 -1.72
C ARG A 65 -1.78 0.55 -2.16
N ASP A 66 -2.04 0.43 -3.46
CA ASP A 66 -3.36 0.17 -4.01
C ASP A 66 -3.91 -1.18 -3.53
N VAL A 67 -3.06 -2.22 -3.48
CA VAL A 67 -3.44 -3.53 -2.93
C VAL A 67 -3.80 -3.42 -1.45
N CYS A 68 -2.99 -2.72 -0.64
CA CYS A 68 -3.30 -2.49 0.77
C CYS A 68 -4.58 -1.66 0.95
N GLN A 69 -4.79 -0.64 0.12
CA GLN A 69 -5.98 0.20 0.16
C GLN A 69 -7.24 -0.58 -0.19
N GLN A 70 -7.16 -1.46 -1.19
CA GLN A 70 -8.25 -2.37 -1.53
C GLN A 70 -8.59 -3.28 -0.35
N TYR A 71 -7.57 -3.86 0.30
CA TYR A 71 -7.77 -4.67 1.50
C TYR A 71 -8.48 -3.89 2.63
N LEU A 72 -8.07 -2.65 2.89
CA LEU A 72 -8.72 -1.80 3.90
C LEU A 72 -10.16 -1.44 3.55
N ARG A 73 -10.47 -1.27 2.26
CA ARG A 73 -11.85 -1.01 1.77
C ARG A 73 -12.75 -2.24 1.90
N ASP A 74 -12.20 -3.43 1.67
CA ASP A 74 -12.93 -4.68 1.75
C ASP A 74 -13.08 -5.15 3.20
N ASN A 75 -12.08 -4.87 4.03
CA ASN A 75 -12.02 -5.25 5.45
C ASN A 75 -12.11 -4.00 6.33
N ARG A 76 -13.20 -3.24 6.15
CA ARG A 76 -13.40 -2.01 6.91
C ARG A 76 -13.52 -2.36 8.39
N GLN A 77 -12.60 -1.87 9.19
CA GLN A 77 -12.73 -1.93 10.64
C GLN A 77 -13.80 -0.92 11.06
N GLN A 78 -14.76 -1.36 11.88
CA GLN A 78 -15.76 -0.47 12.45
C GLN A 78 -15.06 0.56 13.35
N ILE A 79 -15.28 1.86 13.08
CA ILE A 79 -14.64 2.99 13.80
C ILE A 79 -15.46 3.42 15.04
N GLY A 80 -16.60 2.77 15.31
CA GLY A 80 -17.43 2.97 16.51
C GLY A 80 -17.81 1.65 17.18
N GLY A 81 -18.19 1.70 18.46
CA GLY A 81 -18.72 0.55 19.20
C GLY A 81 -20.25 0.41 19.08
N ILE A 82 -20.82 -0.46 19.90
CA ILE A 82 -22.26 -0.49 20.19
C ILE A 82 -22.44 0.27 21.52
N GLN A 83 -23.35 1.23 21.56
CA GLN A 83 -23.78 1.91 22.78
C GLN A 83 -25.16 1.38 23.20
N ILE A 84 -25.51 1.52 24.47
CA ILE A 84 -26.83 1.15 24.99
C ILE A 84 -27.60 2.46 25.20
N ASN A 85 -28.79 2.53 24.61
CA ASN A 85 -29.67 3.70 24.74
C ASN A 85 -30.36 3.77 26.11
N GLU A 86 -31.02 4.88 26.38
CA GLU A 86 -31.82 5.09 27.61
C GLU A 86 -32.91 4.03 27.78
N ASP A 87 -33.42 3.46 26.68
CA ASP A 87 -34.38 2.36 26.64
C ASP A 87 -33.75 0.96 26.84
N GLY A 88 -32.42 0.86 26.96
CA GLY A 88 -31.70 -0.40 27.15
C GLY A 88 -31.36 -1.16 25.86
N GLU A 89 -31.69 -0.60 24.69
CA GLU A 89 -31.45 -1.24 23.39
C GLU A 89 -30.05 -0.90 22.83
N PRO A 90 -29.39 -1.86 22.15
CA PRO A 90 -28.08 -1.64 21.54
C PRO A 90 -28.20 -0.84 20.24
N GLU A 91 -27.53 0.31 20.17
CA GLU A 91 -27.42 1.13 18.97
C GLU A 91 -25.97 1.34 18.52
N PRO A 92 -25.71 1.52 17.21
CA PRO A 92 -24.39 1.87 16.72
C PRO A 92 -23.94 3.21 17.31
N ALA A 93 -22.74 3.27 17.88
CA ALA A 93 -22.18 4.54 18.30
C ALA A 93 -21.81 5.37 17.07
N GLU A 94 -22.48 6.51 16.89
CA GLU A 94 -22.10 7.49 15.89
C GLU A 94 -20.83 8.22 16.34
N VAL A 95 -19.80 8.18 15.52
CA VAL A 95 -18.52 8.85 15.79
C VAL A 95 -18.33 9.93 14.73
N GLU A 96 -18.19 11.17 15.18
CA GLU A 96 -17.81 12.28 14.32
C GLU A 96 -16.30 12.19 14.05
N ILE A 97 -15.93 12.16 12.77
CA ILE A 97 -14.54 12.22 12.35
C ILE A 97 -14.27 13.67 11.96
N ASP A 98 -13.57 14.41 12.83
CA ASP A 98 -13.17 15.77 12.52
C ASP A 98 -12.10 15.76 11.41
N GLU A 99 -12.27 16.64 10.41
CA GLU A 99 -11.33 16.73 9.30
C GLU A 99 -10.05 17.44 9.77
N SER A 100 -8.90 16.81 9.55
CA SER A 100 -7.62 17.48 9.76
C SER A 100 -7.45 18.62 8.77
N LEU A 101 -7.53 19.86 9.24
CA LEU A 101 -7.31 21.07 8.43
C LEU A 101 -5.81 21.22 8.09
N ILE A 102 -5.39 20.64 6.96
CA ILE A 102 -4.03 20.85 6.42
C ILE A 102 -3.99 22.20 5.71
N THR A 103 -3.64 23.25 6.44
CA THR A 103 -3.45 24.61 5.89
C THR A 103 -2.02 25.10 6.04
N LYS A 104 -1.65 26.13 5.27
CA LYS A 104 -0.38 26.83 5.47
C LYS A 104 -0.42 27.55 6.82
N ALA A 105 0.59 27.29 7.66
CA ALA A 105 0.77 28.01 8.91
C ALA A 105 0.81 29.53 8.67
N LYS A 106 0.14 30.30 9.54
CA LYS A 106 0.13 31.76 9.47
C LYS A 106 1.57 32.29 9.44
N TYR A 107 1.88 33.08 8.42
CA TYR A 107 3.21 33.64 8.13
C TYR A 107 4.31 32.66 7.70
N ASN A 108 3.98 31.46 7.19
CA ASN A 108 4.97 30.43 6.81
C ASN A 108 5.98 30.14 7.95
N ARG A 109 5.54 30.27 9.21
CA ARG A 109 6.39 29.98 10.37
C ARG A 109 6.88 28.54 10.27
N GLY A 110 8.16 28.32 10.55
CA GLY A 110 8.81 27.01 10.47
C GLY A 110 9.43 26.66 9.11
N ARG A 111 9.31 27.51 8.08
CA ARG A 111 10.10 27.38 6.85
C ARG A 111 11.46 28.03 7.05
N TRP A 112 12.54 27.26 6.94
CA TRP A 112 13.89 27.82 6.85
C TRP A 112 14.01 28.68 5.59
N PRO A 113 14.56 29.90 5.65
CA PRO A 113 14.78 30.70 4.46
C PRO A 113 15.76 29.96 3.55
N GLN A 114 15.30 29.54 2.38
CA GLN A 114 16.21 29.12 1.30
C GLN A 114 17.01 30.36 0.90
N THR A 115 18.29 30.35 1.23
CA THR A 115 19.26 31.35 0.77
C THR A 115 19.41 31.18 -0.74
N ARG A 116 19.26 32.29 -1.47
CA ARG A 116 19.49 32.38 -2.92
C ARG A 116 20.97 32.41 -3.23
#